data_AF-A0A1Y2F1P8-F1
#
_entry.id   AF-A0A1Y2F1P8-F1
#
_cell.length_a   1.000
_cell.length_b   1.000
_cell.length_c   1.000
_cell.angle_alpha   90.00
_cell.angle_beta   90.00
_cell.angle_gamma   90.00
#
_symmetry.space_group_name_H-M   'P 1'
#
loop_
_entity.id
_entity.type
_entity.pdbx_description
1 polymer ?
#
loop_
_entity_poly.entity_id
_entity_poly.type
_entity_poly.pdbx_seq_one_letter_code
_entity_poly.pdbx_strand_id
1 'polypeptide(L)'
;MPLPLRVERFNDHGRHPNKLIAFIKQRQTASPADQKKALDLLNRVAAFVYPIMKANGLQVTSLEEHEFNPEYAGINYNAGECIGLVLRTKSGQWMPESFVVSVMLHELSHVTNMHHARPFWQQLNKYQADSARLRAKGYTGEGFWGQGNVLGSGELQGLGGIGQGEDLPRTICGGSRKRRVYRRKTTTGKRKRGKQFGEGGAKLGGDTDLRNMLDGGKSKATPRVVNSKRGKELRASAAEMRFSQQVSKSVDDHVKNEGKEEDESSDEEVTEVSAYTMDDEDSENKDLLEKEMADLLGNRKMTQAQ
;
A
#
# COMPACT_ATOMS: atom_id res chain seq x y z
N MET A 1 -5.71 -0.31 -34.59
CA MET A 1 -7.12 -0.44 -34.15
C MET A 1 -7.14 -0.22 -32.65
N PRO A 2 -7.90 0.75 -32.10
CA PRO A 2 -8.14 0.77 -30.65
C PRO A 2 -8.83 -0.54 -30.25
N LEU A 3 -8.40 -1.15 -29.16
CA LEU A 3 -9.06 -2.35 -28.62
C LEU A 3 -10.54 -2.02 -28.32
N PRO A 4 -11.48 -2.96 -28.56
CA PRO A 4 -12.87 -2.75 -28.19
C PRO A 4 -12.98 -2.45 -26.69
N LEU A 5 -13.91 -1.57 -26.32
CA LEU A 5 -14.15 -1.28 -24.91
C LEU A 5 -14.65 -2.55 -24.23
N ARG A 6 -14.13 -2.86 -23.04
CA ARG A 6 -14.64 -4.00 -22.24
C ARG A 6 -16.14 -3.84 -21.90
N VAL A 7 -16.62 -2.61 -21.83
CA VAL A 7 -18.02 -2.25 -21.58
C VAL A 7 -18.42 -1.13 -22.53
N GLU A 8 -19.46 -1.34 -23.33
CA GLU A 8 -19.99 -0.34 -24.26
C GLU A 8 -21.24 0.36 -23.70
N ARG A 9 -21.33 1.66 -23.96
CA ARG A 9 -22.45 2.51 -23.54
C ARG A 9 -23.47 2.64 -24.66
N PHE A 10 -24.62 2.02 -24.50
CA PHE A 10 -25.64 1.91 -25.56
C PHE A 10 -26.52 3.15 -25.76
N ASN A 11 -26.47 4.16 -24.88
CA ASN A 11 -27.28 5.38 -24.99
C ASN A 11 -26.45 6.66 -24.83
N ASP A 12 -25.33 6.76 -25.56
CA ASP A 12 -24.55 8.00 -25.59
C ASP A 12 -25.14 8.98 -26.61
N HIS A 13 -25.80 10.02 -26.13
CA HIS A 13 -26.31 11.12 -26.97
C HIS A 13 -25.19 12.04 -27.52
N GLY A 14 -23.97 11.53 -27.68
CA GLY A 14 -22.82 12.24 -28.25
C GLY A 14 -22.20 13.31 -27.34
N ARG A 15 -22.54 13.33 -26.05
CA ARG A 15 -22.07 14.34 -25.08
C ARG A 15 -21.14 13.76 -24.02
N HIS A 16 -20.31 12.79 -24.40
CA HIS A 16 -19.34 12.20 -23.47
C HIS A 16 -17.94 12.82 -23.65
N PRO A 17 -17.28 13.26 -22.56
CA PRO A 17 -15.98 13.93 -22.64
C PRO A 17 -14.84 13.02 -23.12
N ASN A 18 -14.95 11.71 -22.91
CA ASN A 18 -13.87 10.76 -23.20
C ASN A 18 -14.43 9.40 -23.59
N LYS A 19 -14.20 8.95 -24.84
CA LYS A 19 -14.75 7.68 -25.34
C LYS A 19 -14.17 6.43 -24.65
N LEU A 20 -13.06 6.56 -23.93
CA LEU A 20 -12.36 5.47 -23.24
C LEU A 20 -12.80 5.31 -21.78
N ILE A 21 -13.70 6.18 -21.31
CA ILE A 21 -14.37 6.07 -20.01
C ILE A 21 -15.84 5.77 -20.29
N ALA A 22 -16.39 4.67 -19.76
CA ALA A 22 -17.79 4.31 -20.07
C ALA A 22 -18.80 5.11 -19.24
N PHE A 23 -18.54 5.32 -17.94
CA PHE A 23 -19.43 6.02 -17.03
C PHE A 23 -18.68 7.05 -16.19
N ILE A 24 -19.31 8.21 -15.98
CA ILE A 24 -18.83 9.25 -15.08
C ILE A 24 -19.94 9.54 -14.08
N LYS A 25 -19.65 9.39 -12.78
CA LYS A 25 -20.65 9.53 -11.72
C LYS A 25 -20.14 10.47 -10.62
N GLN A 26 -20.97 11.43 -10.25
CA GLN A 26 -20.77 12.28 -9.09
C GLN A 26 -21.47 11.68 -7.85
N ARG A 27 -21.05 12.04 -6.64
CA ARG A 27 -21.65 11.51 -5.40
C ARG A 27 -22.98 12.21 -5.13
N GLN A 28 -24.03 11.45 -4.84
CA GLN A 28 -25.31 12.03 -4.47
C GLN A 28 -25.21 12.83 -3.15
N THR A 29 -25.15 14.16 -3.25
CA THR A 29 -25.16 15.08 -2.09
C THR A 29 -26.49 15.85 -2.00
N ALA A 30 -26.82 16.41 -0.83
CA ALA A 30 -28.06 17.18 -0.65
C ALA A 30 -28.15 18.44 -1.53
N SER A 31 -27.01 19.06 -1.89
CA SER A 31 -26.97 20.26 -2.74
C SER A 31 -26.91 19.89 -4.23
N PRO A 32 -27.91 20.25 -5.06
CA PRO A 32 -27.86 20.00 -6.51
C PRO A 32 -26.79 20.82 -7.24
N ALA A 33 -26.42 21.99 -6.70
CA ALA A 33 -25.35 22.83 -7.27
C ALA A 33 -23.99 22.14 -7.13
N ASP A 34 -23.76 21.53 -5.98
CA ASP A 34 -22.56 20.75 -5.67
C ASP A 34 -22.41 19.53 -6.57
N GLN A 35 -23.50 18.81 -6.81
CA GLN A 35 -23.53 17.67 -7.73
C GLN A 35 -23.13 18.08 -9.16
N LYS A 36 -23.64 19.23 -9.63
CA LYS A 36 -23.29 19.78 -10.94
C LYS A 36 -21.81 20.17 -11.02
N LYS A 37 -21.27 20.81 -9.97
CA LYS A 37 -19.84 21.17 -9.89
C LYS A 37 -18.92 19.95 -9.88
N ALA A 38 -19.27 18.90 -9.13
CA ALA A 38 -18.51 17.63 -9.11
C ALA A 38 -18.48 16.99 -10.51
N LEU A 39 -19.65 16.88 -11.14
CA LEU A 39 -19.78 16.28 -12.46
C LEU A 39 -19.04 17.07 -13.54
N ASP A 40 -19.09 18.41 -13.47
CA ASP A 40 -18.36 19.30 -14.36
C ASP A 40 -16.84 19.13 -14.21
N LEU A 41 -16.34 19.06 -12.97
CA LEU A 41 -14.92 18.81 -12.69
C LEU A 41 -14.46 17.42 -13.19
N LEU A 42 -15.25 16.36 -12.94
CA LEU A 42 -14.97 15.02 -13.44
C LEU A 42 -14.95 14.97 -14.97
N ASN A 43 -15.88 15.67 -15.63
CA ASN A 43 -15.92 15.73 -17.09
C ASN A 43 -14.72 16.47 -17.67
N ARG A 44 -14.27 17.58 -17.06
CA ARG A 44 -13.03 18.27 -17.46
C ARG A 44 -11.82 17.37 -17.33
N VAL A 45 -11.67 16.69 -16.18
CA VAL A 45 -10.57 15.75 -15.96
C VAL A 45 -10.61 14.62 -16.98
N ALA A 46 -11.78 14.01 -17.22
CA ALA A 46 -11.97 12.97 -18.22
C ALA A 46 -11.58 13.43 -19.62
N ALA A 47 -12.00 14.63 -20.03
CA ALA A 47 -11.68 15.21 -21.33
C ALA A 47 -10.18 15.52 -21.48
N PHE A 48 -9.54 15.99 -20.41
CA PHE A 48 -8.11 16.29 -20.39
C PHE A 48 -7.26 15.04 -20.57
N VAL A 49 -7.60 13.93 -19.90
CA VAL A 49 -6.80 12.70 -19.94
C VAL A 49 -7.04 11.84 -21.20
N TYR A 50 -8.04 12.16 -22.02
CA TYR A 50 -8.36 11.41 -23.25
C TYR A 50 -7.15 11.13 -24.16
N PRO A 51 -6.35 12.14 -24.59
CA PRO A 51 -5.18 11.88 -25.45
C PRO A 51 -4.15 10.95 -24.81
N ILE A 52 -3.96 11.03 -23.48
CA ILE A 52 -3.03 10.18 -22.74
C ILE A 52 -3.55 8.73 -22.71
N MET A 53 -4.83 8.55 -22.40
CA MET A 53 -5.47 7.23 -22.42
C MET A 53 -5.41 6.59 -23.81
N LYS A 54 -5.72 7.38 -24.86
CA LYS A 54 -5.70 6.93 -26.25
C LYS A 54 -4.30 6.49 -26.70
N ALA A 55 -3.26 7.27 -26.36
CA ALA A 55 -1.89 6.96 -26.74
C ALA A 55 -1.34 5.70 -26.05
N ASN A 56 -1.87 5.36 -24.87
CA ASN A 56 -1.40 4.22 -24.07
C ASN A 56 -2.39 3.04 -24.03
N GLY A 57 -3.48 3.10 -24.82
CA GLY A 57 -4.46 2.02 -24.89
C GLY A 57 -5.23 1.77 -23.58
N LEU A 58 -5.36 2.80 -22.74
CA LEU A 58 -6.04 2.69 -21.45
C LEU A 58 -7.55 2.80 -21.62
N GLN A 59 -8.28 2.05 -20.80
CA GLN A 59 -9.73 2.09 -20.73
C GLN A 59 -10.17 2.05 -19.26
N VAL A 60 -11.25 2.74 -18.94
CA VAL A 60 -11.83 2.77 -17.60
C VAL A 60 -13.34 2.56 -17.70
N THR A 61 -13.91 1.67 -16.88
CA THR A 61 -15.36 1.44 -16.92
C THR A 61 -16.10 2.58 -16.20
N SER A 62 -15.75 2.89 -14.96
CA SER A 62 -16.41 3.95 -14.18
C SER A 62 -15.39 4.93 -13.58
N LEU A 63 -15.65 6.23 -13.72
CA LEU A 63 -14.96 7.31 -13.01
C LEU A 63 -15.94 7.94 -12.03
N GLU A 64 -15.64 7.86 -10.73
CA GLU A 64 -16.58 8.21 -9.66
C GLU A 64 -16.00 9.23 -8.68
N GLU A 65 -16.84 10.14 -8.16
CA GLU A 65 -16.48 10.96 -7.00
C GLU A 65 -16.49 10.10 -5.73
N HIS A 66 -15.37 10.10 -5.01
CA HIS A 66 -15.26 9.46 -3.71
C HIS A 66 -15.49 10.47 -2.57
N GLU A 67 -16.01 9.98 -1.43
CA GLU A 67 -16.05 10.79 -0.19
C GLU A 67 -14.62 11.14 0.26
N PHE A 68 -14.48 12.31 0.92
CA PHE A 68 -13.22 12.70 1.51
C PHE A 68 -12.67 11.58 2.39
N ASN A 69 -11.44 11.17 2.11
CA ASN A 69 -10.71 10.21 2.90
C ASN A 69 -9.38 10.83 3.37
N PRO A 70 -9.05 10.81 4.68
CA PRO A 70 -7.77 11.31 5.15
C PRO A 70 -6.57 10.49 4.68
N GLU A 71 -6.78 9.25 4.24
CA GLU A 71 -5.70 8.36 3.84
C GLU A 71 -5.25 8.59 2.40
N TYR A 72 -6.20 8.77 1.46
CA TYR A 72 -5.90 8.84 0.03
C TYR A 72 -6.73 9.90 -0.71
N ALA A 73 -6.20 10.41 -1.81
CA ALA A 73 -6.88 11.31 -2.73
C ALA A 73 -7.53 10.58 -3.92
N GLY A 74 -7.10 9.35 -4.21
CA GLY A 74 -7.59 8.50 -5.30
C GLY A 74 -7.54 7.02 -4.94
N ILE A 75 -8.34 6.24 -5.66
CA ILE A 75 -8.35 4.79 -5.58
C ILE A 75 -8.70 4.17 -6.93
N ASN A 76 -7.99 3.11 -7.31
CA ASN A 76 -8.27 2.30 -8.48
C ASN A 76 -8.70 0.89 -8.04
N TYR A 77 -9.90 0.49 -8.46
CA TYR A 77 -10.43 -0.86 -8.30
C TYR A 77 -10.26 -1.66 -9.59
N ASN A 78 -9.71 -2.87 -9.47
CA ASN A 78 -9.60 -3.86 -10.54
C ASN A 78 -9.03 -3.31 -11.85
N ALA A 79 -7.88 -2.63 -11.79
CA ALA A 79 -7.14 -2.18 -12.97
C ALA A 79 -7.99 -1.31 -13.94
N GLY A 80 -8.73 -0.35 -13.40
CA GLY A 80 -9.56 0.57 -14.18
C GLY A 80 -11.03 0.15 -14.33
N GLU A 81 -11.51 -0.84 -13.58
CA GLU A 81 -12.95 -1.08 -13.51
C GLU A 81 -13.67 0.10 -12.85
N CYS A 82 -13.15 0.59 -11.73
CA CYS A 82 -13.65 1.81 -11.11
C CYS A 82 -12.49 2.65 -10.58
N ILE A 83 -12.44 3.92 -10.97
CA ILE A 83 -11.50 4.89 -10.41
C ILE A 83 -12.31 5.89 -9.58
N GLY A 84 -12.02 5.97 -8.29
CA GLY A 84 -12.59 6.93 -7.36
C GLY A 84 -11.64 8.10 -7.14
N LEU A 85 -12.13 9.33 -7.30
CA LEU A 85 -11.35 10.55 -7.03
C LEU A 85 -11.99 11.38 -5.92
N VAL A 86 -11.18 11.82 -4.96
CA VAL A 86 -11.57 12.79 -3.95
C VAL A 86 -11.49 14.19 -4.56
N LEU A 87 -12.62 14.90 -4.63
CA LEU A 87 -12.71 16.22 -5.26
C LEU A 87 -12.69 17.38 -4.27
N ARG A 88 -12.79 17.08 -2.96
CA ARG A 88 -12.92 18.08 -1.90
C ARG A 88 -11.95 17.82 -0.77
N THR A 89 -11.49 18.89 -0.13
CA THR A 89 -10.73 18.83 1.12
C THR A 89 -11.66 18.49 2.29
N LYS A 90 -11.08 18.26 3.47
CA LYS A 90 -11.84 18.01 4.70
C LYS A 90 -12.78 19.16 5.08
N SER A 91 -12.41 20.40 4.75
CA SER A 91 -13.22 21.60 4.98
C SER A 91 -14.38 21.73 3.98
N GLY A 92 -14.42 20.86 2.95
CA GLY A 92 -15.42 20.89 1.89
C GLY A 92 -15.05 21.81 0.72
N GLN A 93 -13.86 22.41 0.72
CA GLN A 93 -13.37 23.21 -0.40
C GLN A 93 -13.03 22.31 -1.59
N TRP A 94 -13.18 22.84 -2.81
CA TRP A 94 -12.87 22.11 -4.03
C TRP A 94 -11.36 22.03 -4.25
N MET A 95 -10.88 20.83 -4.61
CA MET A 95 -9.49 20.65 -5.01
C MET A 95 -9.23 21.30 -6.37
N PRO A 96 -8.04 21.88 -6.60
CA PRO A 96 -7.66 22.41 -7.91
C PRO A 96 -7.67 21.30 -8.96
N GLU A 97 -8.16 21.62 -10.16
CA GLU A 97 -8.21 20.68 -11.29
C GLU A 97 -6.84 20.06 -11.60
N SER A 98 -5.76 20.84 -11.50
CA SER A 98 -4.39 20.33 -11.72
C SER A 98 -4.02 19.22 -10.74
N PHE A 99 -4.44 19.34 -9.48
CA PHE A 99 -4.24 18.30 -8.47
C PHE A 99 -5.04 17.05 -8.81
N VAL A 100 -6.35 17.20 -9.08
CA VAL A 100 -7.23 16.08 -9.43
C VAL A 100 -6.75 15.36 -10.69
N VAL A 101 -6.27 16.09 -11.70
CA VAL A 101 -5.65 15.50 -12.89
C VAL A 101 -4.42 14.67 -12.53
N SER A 102 -3.55 15.16 -11.64
CA SER A 102 -2.38 14.39 -11.24
C SER A 102 -2.75 13.10 -10.51
N VAL A 103 -3.73 13.16 -9.60
CA VAL A 103 -4.29 11.96 -8.95
C VAL A 103 -4.85 11.00 -10.00
N MET A 104 -5.61 11.50 -10.99
CA MET A 104 -6.12 10.66 -12.08
C MET A 104 -4.99 9.99 -12.88
N LEU A 105 -3.87 10.67 -13.16
CA LEU A 105 -2.73 10.06 -13.84
C LEU A 105 -2.05 8.97 -12.99
N HIS A 106 -1.99 9.17 -11.67
CA HIS A 106 -1.52 8.17 -10.72
C HIS A 106 -2.40 6.92 -10.78
N GLU A 107 -3.72 7.07 -10.68
CA GLU A 107 -4.67 5.96 -10.75
C GLU A 107 -4.66 5.27 -12.13
N LEU A 108 -4.43 6.01 -13.23
CA LEU A 108 -4.26 5.43 -14.56
C LEU A 108 -3.00 4.58 -14.67
N SER A 109 -1.92 4.92 -13.95
CA SER A 109 -0.71 4.07 -13.88
C SER A 109 -1.03 2.73 -13.21
N HIS A 110 -1.93 2.74 -12.22
CA HIS A 110 -2.44 1.53 -11.60
C HIS A 110 -3.22 0.62 -12.55
N VAL A 111 -3.72 1.08 -13.70
CA VAL A 111 -4.34 0.17 -14.70
C VAL A 111 -3.35 -0.88 -15.21
N THR A 112 -2.06 -0.54 -15.28
CA THR A 112 -1.01 -1.41 -15.83
C THR A 112 -0.09 -1.98 -14.77
N ASN A 113 0.22 -1.19 -13.73
CA ASN A 113 1.17 -1.55 -12.68
C ASN A 113 0.52 -1.38 -11.31
N MET A 114 0.16 -2.48 -10.66
CA MET A 114 -0.53 -2.42 -9.36
C MET A 114 0.36 -1.89 -8.23
N HIS A 115 1.63 -2.28 -8.23
CA HIS A 115 2.57 -1.95 -7.18
C HIS A 115 3.36 -0.69 -7.55
N HIS A 116 3.64 0.17 -6.57
CA HIS A 116 4.48 1.37 -6.71
C HIS A 116 5.97 1.08 -6.96
N ALA A 117 6.29 -0.01 -7.66
CA ALA A 117 7.65 -0.35 -8.03
C ALA A 117 8.16 0.56 -9.16
N ARG A 118 9.45 0.41 -9.51
CA ARG A 118 10.09 1.12 -10.63
C ARG A 118 9.26 1.23 -11.92
N PRO A 119 8.61 0.16 -12.45
CA PRO A 119 7.80 0.28 -13.68
C PRO A 119 6.59 1.21 -13.52
N PHE A 120 5.97 1.26 -12.34
CA PHE A 120 4.88 2.19 -12.05
C PHE A 120 5.36 3.63 -12.18
N TRP A 121 6.47 3.97 -11.52
CA TRP A 121 7.02 5.34 -11.54
C TRP A 121 7.47 5.76 -12.94
N GLN A 122 8.05 4.84 -13.71
CA GLN A 122 8.40 5.09 -15.11
C GLN A 122 7.17 5.44 -15.96
N GLN A 123 6.08 4.70 -15.78
CA GLN A 123 4.83 4.95 -16.48
C GLN A 123 4.20 6.29 -16.05
N LEU A 124 4.17 6.56 -14.74
CA LEU A 124 3.63 7.79 -14.20
C LEU A 124 4.40 9.02 -14.69
N ASN A 125 5.73 8.96 -14.69
CA ASN A 125 6.58 10.03 -15.22
C ASN A 125 6.30 10.31 -16.70
N LYS A 126 6.05 9.25 -17.50
CA LYS A 126 5.65 9.39 -18.90
C LYS A 126 4.31 10.12 -19.02
N TYR A 127 3.31 9.74 -18.23
CA TYR A 127 2.00 10.40 -18.22
C TYR A 127 2.08 11.86 -17.76
N GLN A 128 2.87 12.14 -16.73
CA GLN A 128 3.10 13.49 -16.24
C GLN A 128 3.78 14.36 -17.31
N ALA A 129 4.79 13.83 -18.01
CA ALA A 129 5.44 14.52 -19.13
C ALA A 129 4.48 14.80 -20.29
N ASP A 130 3.63 13.83 -20.65
CA ASP A 130 2.58 14.02 -21.66
C ASP A 130 1.56 15.08 -21.23
N SER A 131 1.17 15.09 -19.95
CA SER A 131 0.28 16.10 -19.40
C SER A 131 0.90 17.51 -19.43
N ALA A 132 2.19 17.64 -19.13
CA ALA A 132 2.91 18.90 -19.20
C ALA A 132 3.00 19.40 -20.65
N ARG A 133 3.25 18.49 -21.60
CA ARG A 133 3.25 18.79 -23.04
C ARG A 133 1.89 19.26 -23.53
N LEU A 134 0.80 18.65 -23.07
CA LEU A 134 -0.57 19.07 -23.40
C LEU A 134 -0.88 20.47 -22.85
N ARG A 135 -0.53 20.73 -21.58
CA ARG A 135 -0.69 22.06 -20.98
C ARG A 135 0.14 23.13 -21.70
N ALA A 136 1.37 22.81 -22.08
CA ALA A 136 2.22 23.73 -22.85
C ALA A 136 1.64 24.07 -24.23
N LYS A 137 0.84 23.15 -24.81
CA LYS A 137 0.09 23.39 -26.05
C LYS A 137 -1.24 24.13 -25.83
N GLY A 138 -1.59 24.48 -24.59
CA GLY A 138 -2.88 25.06 -24.25
C GLY A 138 -4.06 24.08 -24.37
N TYR A 139 -3.79 22.77 -24.38
CA TYR A 139 -4.86 21.77 -24.43
C TYR A 139 -5.52 21.63 -23.05
N THR A 140 -6.84 21.74 -23.03
CA THR A 140 -7.64 21.74 -21.79
C THR A 140 -8.78 20.73 -21.80
N GLY A 141 -8.89 19.90 -22.85
CA GLY A 141 -9.98 18.94 -23.02
C GLY A 141 -10.60 18.97 -24.42
N GLU A 142 -11.29 17.89 -24.79
CA GLU A 142 -11.99 17.79 -26.08
C GLU A 142 -13.36 18.49 -26.06
N GLY A 143 -13.70 19.12 -27.19
CA GLY A 143 -15.04 19.64 -27.45
C GLY A 143 -15.50 20.69 -26.43
N PHE A 144 -16.71 20.52 -25.91
CA PHE A 144 -17.36 21.44 -24.95
C PHE A 144 -16.69 21.45 -23.56
N TRP A 145 -15.83 20.47 -23.28
CA TRP A 145 -15.23 20.27 -21.96
C TRP A 145 -13.82 20.88 -21.82
N GLY A 146 -13.32 21.54 -22.87
CA GLY A 146 -12.13 22.39 -22.81
C GLY A 146 -12.43 23.76 -22.19
N GLN A 147 -11.43 24.66 -22.17
CA GLN A 147 -11.57 26.07 -21.79
C GLN A 147 -12.54 26.76 -22.76
N GLY A 148 -13.83 26.70 -22.44
CA GLY A 148 -14.83 27.61 -22.94
C GLY A 148 -14.99 28.76 -21.95
N ASN A 149 -14.99 30.00 -22.44
CA ASN A 149 -15.42 31.12 -21.63
C ASN A 149 -16.89 30.89 -21.25
N VAL A 150 -17.16 30.60 -19.96
CA VAL A 150 -18.54 30.50 -19.47
C VAL A 150 -19.16 31.90 -19.57
N LEU A 151 -19.95 32.14 -20.61
CA LEU A 151 -20.71 33.38 -20.76
C LEU A 151 -21.81 33.39 -19.69
N GLY A 152 -21.60 34.17 -18.62
CA GLY A 152 -22.63 34.43 -17.60
C GLY A 152 -22.29 33.98 -16.17
N SER A 153 -21.20 33.23 -15.94
CA SER A 153 -20.65 33.09 -14.57
C SER A 153 -19.41 33.97 -14.47
N GLY A 154 -19.50 35.11 -13.80
CA GLY A 154 -18.38 36.01 -13.51
C GLY A 154 -17.28 35.40 -12.64
N GLU A 155 -17.35 34.11 -12.34
CA GLU A 155 -16.29 33.33 -11.71
C GLU A 155 -15.32 32.93 -12.82
N LEU A 156 -14.44 33.87 -13.19
CA LEU A 156 -13.19 33.53 -13.85
C LEU A 156 -12.59 32.38 -13.02
N GLN A 157 -12.45 31.21 -13.64
CA GLN A 157 -12.01 29.96 -13.04
C GLN A 157 -10.52 30.04 -12.67
N GLY A 158 -10.13 31.03 -11.90
CA GLY A 158 -8.93 31.02 -11.08
C GLY A 158 -9.23 30.06 -9.94
N LEU A 159 -9.04 28.77 -10.20
CA LEU A 159 -8.99 27.74 -9.17
C LEU A 159 -7.91 28.17 -8.19
N GLY A 160 -8.35 28.78 -7.09
CA GLY A 160 -7.48 29.25 -6.02
C GLY A 160 -6.55 28.12 -5.62
N GLY A 161 -5.26 28.44 -5.52
CA GLY A 161 -4.33 27.52 -4.88
C GLY A 161 -4.90 27.13 -3.52
N ILE A 162 -4.79 25.84 -3.18
CA ILE A 162 -5.14 25.38 -1.84
C ILE A 162 -4.32 26.25 -0.86
N GLY A 163 -5.00 26.97 0.03
CA GLY A 163 -4.33 27.81 1.02
C GLY A 163 -3.36 26.96 1.85
N GLN A 164 -2.19 27.52 2.16
CA GLN A 164 -1.25 26.87 3.07
C GLN A 164 -1.97 26.58 4.41
N GLY A 165 -2.23 25.30 4.70
CA GLY A 165 -2.87 24.87 5.96
C GLY A 165 -4.20 24.11 5.82
N GLU A 166 -4.70 23.83 4.62
CA GLU A 166 -5.85 22.94 4.44
C GLU A 166 -5.48 21.45 4.73
N ASP A 167 -6.34 20.74 5.47
CA ASP A 167 -6.20 19.31 5.80
C ASP A 167 -6.44 18.45 4.52
N LEU A 168 -5.38 18.20 3.77
CA LEU A 168 -5.38 17.34 2.59
C LEU A 168 -5.18 15.86 2.95
N PRO A 169 -5.59 14.92 2.07
CA PRO A 169 -5.27 13.51 2.25
C PRO A 169 -3.76 13.30 2.40
N ARG A 170 -3.38 12.33 3.24
CA ARG A 170 -1.97 12.08 3.57
C ARG A 170 -1.19 11.49 2.41
N THR A 171 -1.83 10.73 1.53
CA THR A 171 -1.21 10.07 0.38
C THR A 171 -2.07 10.24 -0.86
N ILE A 172 -1.50 10.00 -2.05
CA ILE A 172 -2.26 10.04 -3.31
C ILE A 172 -3.21 8.85 -3.39
N CYS A 173 -2.72 7.63 -3.14
CA CYS A 173 -3.46 6.40 -3.41
C CYS A 173 -3.63 5.50 -2.18
N GLY A 174 -4.84 4.94 -2.03
CA GLY A 174 -5.22 4.04 -0.93
C GLY A 174 -4.57 2.65 -0.95
N GLY A 175 -3.87 2.30 -2.03
CA GLY A 175 -3.19 1.01 -2.19
C GLY A 175 -1.91 0.86 -1.36
N SER A 176 -1.35 1.95 -0.83
CA SER A 176 -0.14 1.94 0.00
C SER A 176 -0.45 1.38 1.40
N ARG A 177 -0.55 0.04 1.51
CA ARG A 177 -0.76 -0.64 2.79
C ARG A 177 0.36 -0.26 3.74
N LYS A 178 0.04 0.48 4.80
CA LYS A 178 0.92 0.53 5.97
C LYS A 178 0.92 -0.87 6.56
N ARG A 179 2.03 -1.61 6.45
CA ARG A 179 2.28 -2.68 7.42
C ARG A 179 2.17 -2.01 8.79
N ARG A 180 1.29 -2.51 9.66
CA ARG A 180 1.38 -2.20 11.10
C ARG A 180 2.83 -2.48 11.42
N VAL A 181 3.63 -1.45 11.69
CA VAL A 181 4.97 -1.63 12.20
C VAL A 181 4.74 -2.38 13.49
N TYR A 182 4.89 -3.70 13.45
CA TYR A 182 5.05 -4.49 14.64
C TYR A 182 6.38 -4.00 15.16
N ARG A 183 6.32 -2.94 15.97
CA ARG A 183 7.46 -2.43 16.71
C ARG A 183 7.86 -3.62 17.56
N ARG A 184 8.80 -4.44 17.05
CA ARG A 184 9.56 -5.35 17.87
C ARG A 184 10.05 -4.43 18.95
N LYS A 185 9.48 -4.56 20.15
CA LYS A 185 10.04 -3.94 21.34
C LYS A 185 11.45 -4.49 21.33
N THR A 186 12.41 -3.69 20.89
CA THR A 186 13.82 -3.95 21.13
C THR A 186 13.89 -3.95 22.63
N THR A 187 13.84 -5.14 23.20
CA THR A 187 14.01 -5.36 24.62
C THR A 187 15.49 -5.13 24.90
N THR A 188 15.90 -3.88 24.86
CA THR A 188 16.94 -3.35 25.75
C THR A 188 16.41 -3.30 27.20
N GLY A 189 15.38 -4.09 27.51
CA GLY A 189 15.10 -4.52 28.87
C GLY A 189 16.08 -5.62 29.20
N LYS A 190 17.02 -5.32 30.11
CA LYS A 190 17.78 -6.32 30.88
C LYS A 190 16.89 -7.54 31.08
N ARG A 191 17.20 -8.66 30.40
CA ARG A 191 16.47 -9.91 30.59
C ARG A 191 16.61 -10.23 32.08
N LYS A 192 15.55 -10.00 32.87
CA LYS A 192 15.44 -10.50 34.23
C LYS A 192 15.38 -12.02 34.12
N ARG A 193 16.54 -12.65 33.93
CA ARG A 193 16.74 -14.11 33.96
C ARG A 193 16.66 -14.66 35.39
N GLY A 194 16.28 -13.84 36.37
CA GLY A 194 16.24 -14.20 37.79
C GLY A 194 14.89 -14.68 38.31
N LYS A 195 13.87 -14.90 37.46
CA LYS A 195 12.56 -15.41 37.92
C LYS A 195 12.15 -16.79 37.38
N GLN A 196 12.94 -17.37 36.47
CA GLN A 196 12.71 -18.74 35.96
C GLN A 196 13.71 -19.77 36.48
N PHE A 197 14.75 -19.32 37.19
CA PHE A 197 15.53 -20.18 38.06
C PHE A 197 15.23 -19.69 39.47
N GLY A 198 14.57 -20.52 40.28
CA GLY A 198 14.37 -20.22 41.69
C GLY A 198 15.71 -19.91 42.38
N GLU A 199 15.64 -19.29 43.55
CA GLU A 199 16.76 -18.80 44.37
C GLU A 199 17.62 -19.93 44.98
N GLY A 200 17.76 -21.06 44.26
CA GLY A 200 18.44 -22.28 44.67
C GLY A 200 18.94 -23.09 43.47
N GLY A 201 19.49 -22.42 42.46
CA GLY A 201 20.19 -23.11 41.37
C GLY A 201 21.44 -23.81 41.92
N ALA A 202 21.35 -25.10 42.23
CA ALA A 202 22.51 -25.90 42.61
C ALA A 202 23.56 -25.87 41.48
N LYS A 203 24.81 -25.54 41.81
CA LYS A 203 25.94 -25.59 40.87
C LYS A 203 26.15 -27.03 40.41
N LEU A 204 25.54 -27.40 39.29
CA LEU A 204 25.83 -28.67 38.62
C LEU A 204 27.19 -28.56 37.93
N GLY A 205 28.24 -29.08 38.59
CA GLY A 205 29.58 -29.17 38.00
C GLY A 205 30.75 -28.78 38.91
N GLY A 206 30.56 -28.80 40.24
CA GLY A 206 31.62 -28.44 41.19
C GLY A 206 32.70 -29.52 41.39
N ASP A 207 32.34 -30.81 41.32
CA ASP A 207 33.29 -31.89 41.63
C ASP A 207 34.12 -32.28 40.42
N THR A 208 35.27 -31.63 40.28
CA THR A 208 36.30 -31.95 39.27
C THR A 208 36.88 -33.35 39.46
N ASP A 209 36.87 -33.87 40.69
CA ASP A 209 37.50 -35.14 41.03
C ASP A 209 36.63 -36.33 40.60
N LEU A 210 35.31 -36.27 40.83
CA LEU A 210 34.36 -37.25 40.29
C LEU A 210 34.34 -37.25 38.76
N ARG A 211 34.50 -36.07 38.15
CA ARG A 211 34.59 -35.93 36.69
C ARG A 211 35.85 -36.60 36.13
N ASN A 212 37.00 -36.42 36.78
CA ASN A 212 38.24 -37.05 36.35
C ASN A 212 38.24 -38.58 36.53
N MET A 213 37.58 -39.09 37.59
CA MET A 213 37.42 -40.55 37.79
C MET A 213 36.53 -41.17 36.71
N LEU A 214 35.44 -40.51 36.32
CA LEU A 214 34.51 -41.02 35.29
C LEU A 214 35.05 -40.85 33.87
N ASP A 215 35.83 -39.80 33.59
CA ASP A 215 36.43 -39.52 32.27
C ASP A 215 37.80 -40.20 32.06
N GLY A 216 38.23 -41.09 32.96
CA GLY A 216 39.44 -41.89 32.78
C GLY A 216 40.75 -41.08 32.74
N GLY A 217 40.79 -39.94 33.45
CA GLY A 217 42.05 -39.22 33.75
C GLY A 217 42.69 -38.41 32.61
N LYS A 218 42.00 -38.10 31.50
CA LYS A 218 42.58 -37.24 30.44
C LYS A 218 41.71 -36.02 30.14
N SER A 219 41.95 -34.91 30.84
CA SER A 219 41.33 -33.61 30.53
C SER A 219 42.23 -32.79 29.59
N LYS A 220 42.01 -32.93 28.27
CA LYS A 220 42.41 -31.91 27.29
C LYS A 220 41.17 -31.39 26.57
N ALA A 221 40.98 -30.07 26.65
CA ALA A 221 39.96 -29.26 26.00
C ALA A 221 38.50 -29.61 26.34
N THR A 222 37.67 -28.58 26.51
CA THR A 222 36.23 -28.71 26.79
C THR A 222 35.58 -29.68 25.80
N PRO A 223 35.07 -30.84 26.24
CA PRO A 223 34.44 -31.76 25.32
C PRO A 223 33.16 -31.10 24.82
N ARG A 224 32.96 -31.12 23.50
CA ARG A 224 31.71 -30.71 22.86
C ARG A 224 30.62 -31.63 23.43
N VAL A 225 29.86 -31.12 24.41
CA VAL A 225 28.79 -31.80 25.17
C VAL A 225 27.71 -32.44 24.25
N VAL A 226 27.79 -32.13 22.95
CA VAL A 226 26.99 -32.67 21.87
C VAL A 226 27.05 -34.21 21.75
N ASN A 227 28.18 -34.86 22.06
CA ASN A 227 28.33 -36.31 21.83
C ASN A 227 28.40 -37.20 23.08
N SER A 228 28.42 -36.65 24.31
CA SER A 228 28.46 -37.47 25.52
C SER A 228 27.11 -38.16 25.79
N LYS A 229 27.13 -39.38 26.37
CA LYS A 229 25.90 -40.12 26.76
C LYS A 229 24.96 -39.24 27.60
N ARG A 230 25.52 -38.62 28.64
CA ARG A 230 24.82 -37.65 29.49
C ARG A 230 24.23 -36.46 28.70
N GLY A 231 24.94 -35.97 27.69
CA GLY A 231 24.47 -34.88 26.83
C GLY A 231 23.31 -35.28 25.91
N LYS A 232 23.23 -36.56 25.52
CA LYS A 232 22.12 -37.13 24.75
C LYS A 232 20.89 -37.32 25.64
N GLU A 233 21.06 -37.85 26.84
CA GLU A 233 19.99 -38.05 27.82
C GLU A 233 19.35 -36.73 28.27
N LEU A 234 20.15 -35.69 28.54
CA LEU A 234 19.63 -34.35 28.87
C LEU A 234 18.86 -33.70 27.70
N ARG A 235 19.21 -34.04 26.46
CA ARG A 235 18.48 -33.58 25.28
C ARG A 235 17.17 -34.35 25.10
N ALA A 236 17.17 -35.66 25.35
CA ALA A 236 15.97 -36.48 25.33
C ALA A 236 14.95 -36.01 26.37
N SER A 237 15.36 -35.80 27.63
CA SER A 237 14.45 -35.33 28.67
C SER A 237 13.93 -33.90 28.44
N ALA A 238 14.77 -33.02 27.88
CA ALA A 238 14.32 -31.68 27.48
C ALA A 238 13.35 -31.70 26.29
N ALA A 239 13.49 -32.68 25.38
CA ALA A 239 12.54 -32.88 24.28
C ALA A 239 11.20 -33.41 24.79
N GLU A 240 11.20 -34.37 25.72
CA GLU A 240 9.99 -34.89 26.37
C GLU A 240 9.21 -33.79 27.11
N MET A 241 9.91 -32.89 27.80
CA MET A 241 9.29 -31.73 28.49
C MET A 241 8.67 -30.72 27.52
N ARG A 242 9.23 -30.55 26.32
CA ARG A 242 8.64 -29.69 25.29
C ARG A 242 7.45 -30.37 24.62
N PHE A 243 7.56 -31.67 24.37
CA PHE A 243 6.50 -32.46 23.80
C PHE A 243 5.28 -32.49 24.74
N SER A 244 5.48 -32.70 26.04
CA SER A 244 4.39 -32.68 27.01
C SER A 244 3.73 -31.29 27.16
N GLN A 245 4.50 -30.20 27.11
CA GLN A 245 3.95 -28.84 27.10
C GLN A 245 3.16 -28.52 25.83
N GLN A 246 3.58 -29.07 24.69
CA GLN A 246 2.86 -28.93 23.43
C GLN A 246 1.55 -29.73 23.47
N VAL A 247 1.57 -30.94 24.05
CA VAL A 247 0.36 -31.76 24.27
C VAL A 247 -0.62 -31.06 25.21
N SER A 248 -0.16 -30.46 26.32
CA SER A 248 -1.06 -29.70 27.21
C SER A 248 -1.66 -28.46 26.54
N LYS A 249 -0.93 -27.84 25.60
CA LYS A 249 -1.45 -26.70 24.80
C LYS A 249 -2.47 -27.14 23.76
N SER A 250 -2.25 -28.27 23.10
CA SER A 250 -3.23 -28.83 22.16
C SER A 250 -4.49 -29.32 22.85
N VAL A 251 -4.41 -29.77 24.11
CA VAL A 251 -5.60 -30.15 24.91
C VAL A 251 -6.40 -28.91 25.36
N ASP A 252 -5.74 -27.79 25.65
CA ASP A 252 -6.42 -26.51 25.97
C ASP A 252 -7.13 -25.90 24.74
N ASP A 253 -6.57 -26.06 23.53
CA ASP A 253 -7.22 -25.64 22.29
C ASP A 253 -8.36 -26.59 21.85
N HIS A 254 -8.35 -27.87 22.27
CA HIS A 254 -9.38 -28.85 21.92
C HIS A 254 -10.69 -28.71 22.73
N VAL A 255 -10.72 -27.95 23.83
CA VAL A 255 -11.94 -27.68 24.61
C VAL A 255 -12.75 -26.49 24.03
N LYS A 256 -12.27 -25.81 22.98
CA LYS A 256 -12.93 -24.63 22.41
C LYS A 256 -13.45 -24.77 20.97
N ASN A 257 -13.34 -25.92 20.32
CA ASN A 257 -13.87 -26.06 18.97
C ASN A 257 -14.18 -27.52 18.60
N GLU A 258 -15.28 -28.06 19.12
CA GLU A 258 -15.90 -29.25 18.51
C GLU A 258 -16.82 -28.78 17.38
N GLY A 259 -16.43 -29.06 16.13
CA GLY A 259 -17.29 -28.81 14.98
C GLY A 259 -16.63 -28.81 13.60
N LYS A 260 -15.86 -29.86 13.26
CA LYS A 260 -15.84 -30.55 11.95
C LYS A 260 -14.50 -31.23 11.68
N GLU A 261 -14.57 -32.54 11.50
CA GLU A 261 -13.56 -33.37 10.85
C GLU A 261 -13.61 -33.15 9.33
N GLU A 262 -12.45 -33.15 8.67
CA GLU A 262 -12.10 -34.14 7.64
C GLU A 262 -10.65 -33.93 7.14
N ASP A 263 -10.00 -35.08 6.94
CA ASP A 263 -8.70 -35.42 6.37
C ASP A 263 -8.16 -34.58 5.19
N GLU A 264 -6.84 -34.39 5.12
CA GLU A 264 -6.01 -34.99 4.06
C GLU A 264 -4.51 -34.67 4.25
N SER A 265 -3.70 -35.74 4.24
CA SER A 265 -2.25 -35.74 4.27
C SER A 265 -1.68 -35.50 2.86
N SER A 266 -0.92 -34.42 2.67
CA SER A 266 -0.13 -34.18 1.46
C SER A 266 1.33 -33.84 1.83
N ASP A 267 2.22 -34.73 1.38
CA ASP A 267 3.68 -34.66 1.51
C ASP A 267 4.22 -33.80 0.37
N GLU A 268 4.77 -32.62 0.67
CA GLU A 268 5.50 -31.82 -0.32
C GLU A 268 6.86 -31.35 0.24
N GLU A 269 7.90 -31.66 -0.53
CA GLU A 269 9.29 -31.30 -0.30
C GLU A 269 9.47 -29.79 -0.12
N VAL A 270 10.07 -29.40 1.00
CA VAL A 270 10.46 -28.01 1.29
C VAL A 270 11.64 -27.61 0.40
N THR A 271 11.34 -26.99 -0.74
CA THR A 271 12.33 -26.18 -1.47
C THR A 271 12.64 -24.92 -0.68
N GLU A 272 13.93 -24.71 -0.40
CA GLU A 272 14.48 -23.58 0.33
C GLU A 272 14.11 -22.25 -0.36
N VAL A 273 13.06 -21.59 0.13
CA VAL A 273 12.69 -20.24 -0.31
C VAL A 273 13.72 -19.27 0.24
N SER A 274 14.60 -18.79 -0.63
CA SER A 274 15.52 -17.70 -0.33
C SER A 274 14.72 -16.52 0.24
N ALA A 275 15.08 -16.07 1.45
CA ALA A 275 14.47 -14.94 2.11
C ALA A 275 14.63 -13.66 1.27
N TYR A 276 13.58 -13.30 0.52
CA TYR A 276 13.43 -11.97 -0.08
C TYR A 276 13.29 -10.95 1.06
N THR A 277 14.28 -10.08 1.21
CA THR A 277 14.27 -8.95 2.14
C THR A 277 13.31 -7.87 1.63
N MET A 278 12.02 -8.01 1.95
CA MET A 278 10.92 -7.10 1.59
C MET A 278 10.81 -5.84 2.47
N ASP A 279 11.91 -5.35 3.05
CA ASP A 279 11.87 -4.20 3.98
C ASP A 279 12.35 -2.87 3.36
N ASP A 280 13.24 -2.90 2.36
CA ASP A 280 13.81 -1.66 1.80
C ASP A 280 12.92 -1.02 0.73
N GLU A 281 12.37 -1.81 -0.20
CA GLU A 281 11.56 -1.30 -1.34
C GLU A 281 10.26 -0.61 -0.89
N ASP A 282 9.63 -1.10 0.18
CA ASP A 282 8.38 -0.53 0.71
C ASP A 282 8.59 0.85 1.36
N SER A 283 9.77 1.10 1.94
CA SER A 283 10.10 2.39 2.56
C SER A 283 10.39 3.45 1.50
N GLU A 284 11.15 3.09 0.46
CA GLU A 284 11.47 3.97 -0.66
C GLU A 284 10.20 4.36 -1.43
N ASN A 285 9.28 3.42 -1.64
CA ASN A 285 8.00 3.68 -2.30
C ASN A 285 7.14 4.68 -1.52
N LYS A 286 7.14 4.59 -0.18
CA LYS A 286 6.42 5.54 0.66
C LYS A 286 7.00 6.94 0.58
N ASP A 287 8.32 7.06 0.58
CA ASP A 287 9.00 8.36 0.46
C ASP A 287 8.76 9.00 -0.91
N LEU A 288 8.69 8.20 -1.98
CA LEU A 288 8.35 8.69 -3.32
C LEU A 288 6.90 9.18 -3.41
N LEU A 289 5.95 8.47 -2.79
CA LEU A 289 4.54 8.90 -2.70
C LEU A 289 4.39 10.21 -1.91
N GLU A 290 5.11 10.35 -0.80
CA GLU A 290 5.10 11.58 -0.01
C GLU A 290 5.75 12.76 -0.76
N LYS A 291 6.81 12.51 -1.54
CA LYS A 291 7.41 13.50 -2.43
C LYS A 291 6.45 13.94 -3.53
N GLU A 292 5.75 13.00 -4.18
CA GLU A 292 4.76 13.33 -5.20
C GLU A 292 3.64 14.21 -4.63
N MET A 293 3.10 13.86 -3.46
CA MET A 293 2.13 14.72 -2.76
C MET A 293 2.69 16.12 -2.49
N ALA A 294 3.92 16.22 -1.98
CA ALA A 294 4.53 17.51 -1.65
C ALA A 294 4.76 18.38 -2.90
N ASP A 295 5.17 17.78 -4.01
CA ASP A 295 5.39 18.45 -5.28
C ASP A 295 4.08 19.01 -5.85
N LEU A 296 2.97 18.26 -5.74
CA LEU A 296 1.65 18.69 -6.17
C LEU A 296 1.08 19.84 -5.34
N LEU A 297 1.45 19.92 -4.06
CA LEU A 297 1.02 20.98 -3.16
C LEU A 297 1.93 22.22 -3.22
N GLY A 298 2.92 22.23 -4.10
CA GLY A 298 3.79 23.39 -4.32
C GLY A 298 4.81 23.61 -3.20
N ASN A 299 5.04 22.62 -2.34
CA ASN A 299 6.13 22.65 -1.36
C ASN A 299 7.46 22.31 -2.04
N ARG A 300 7.85 23.09 -3.05
CA ARG A 300 9.23 23.09 -3.53
C ARG A 300 10.11 23.59 -2.39
N LYS A 301 10.70 22.68 -1.61
CA LYS A 301 11.99 22.99 -1.01
C LYS A 301 12.89 23.28 -2.20
N MET A 302 13.18 24.55 -2.42
CA MET A 302 14.23 25.02 -3.32
C MET A 302 15.52 24.32 -2.88
N THR A 303 15.83 23.17 -3.47
CA THR A 303 17.20 22.68 -3.50
C THR A 303 17.91 23.58 -4.48
N GLN A 304 18.37 24.72 -3.97
CA GLN A 304 19.44 25.48 -4.60
C GLN A 304 20.64 24.55 -4.64
N ALA A 305 20.94 24.03 -5.84
CA ALA A 305 22.29 23.62 -6.16
C ALA A 305 23.14 24.90 -6.19
N GLN A 306 24.11 24.99 -5.29
CA GLN A 306 25.29 25.83 -5.44
C GLN A 306 26.32 25.07 -6.28
#